data_AF-A0A524D589-F1
#
_entry.id   AF-A0A524D589-F1
#
_cell.length_a   1.000
_cell.length_b   1.000
_cell.length_c   1.000
_cell.angle_alpha   90.00
_cell.angle_beta   90.00
_cell.angle_gamma   90.00
#
_symmetry.space_group_name_H-M   'P 1'
#
loop_
_entity.id
_entity.type
_entity.pdbx_description
1 polymer ?
#
loop_
_entity_poly.entity_id
_entity_poly.type
_entity_poly.pdbx_seq_one_letter_code
_entity_poly.pdbx_strand_id
1 'polypeptide(L)'
;MIIGKFAEDGSDLLWVTYYGDSINDFCFCLDVDSEDNIIVGGVTNSPNITLVNPIQDEFGGGFHDMMVAKINPEGTGLVFSTFYGGNRTDWMLTLRLDSHDNIWFGGYTDSSDYPVKDAYQGTFNGGSDCVVTQVSASGVLTASTFIGMVGTEQAYGIGFDSHDNAIVVGRTSSDDFPVHDGALQGNLSGSTDAFVLNMTQDFQSIPRCTLFGGSSTEMGEAIEVTKEGTIIIAGTTDSDDLVTSTGVLQENYGGSRDIFILWNPLGCPYESNSTDHPSTVDTSPLGLGAVIGCAVLVTGVVLLAVRRRH
;
A
#
# COMPACT_ATOMS: atom_id res chain seq x y z
N MET A 1 -3.76 20.10 -1.38
CA MET A 1 -3.65 19.21 -2.56
C MET A 1 -4.51 19.69 -3.73
N ILE A 2 -4.17 19.29 -4.96
CA ILE A 2 -4.96 19.53 -6.20
C ILE A 2 -5.47 18.19 -6.71
N ILE A 3 -6.76 18.11 -7.06
CA ILE A 3 -7.39 16.95 -7.68
C ILE A 3 -7.99 17.41 -9.01
N GLY A 4 -7.69 16.69 -10.09
CA GLY A 4 -8.21 17.00 -11.42
C GLY A 4 -8.67 15.76 -12.16
N LYS A 5 -9.70 15.92 -12.99
CA LYS A 5 -10.23 14.88 -13.88
C LYS A 5 -10.08 15.33 -15.32
N PHE A 6 -9.50 14.46 -16.15
CA PHE A 6 -9.36 14.68 -17.58
C PHE A 6 -10.42 13.88 -18.35
N ALA A 7 -10.66 14.26 -19.60
CA ALA A 7 -11.38 13.43 -20.56
C ALA A 7 -10.64 12.09 -20.73
N GLU A 8 -11.37 11.04 -21.10
CA GLU A 8 -10.81 9.68 -21.20
C GLU A 8 -9.68 9.55 -22.23
N ASP A 9 -9.72 10.37 -23.28
CA ASP A 9 -8.68 10.48 -24.30
C ASP A 9 -7.55 11.46 -23.91
N GLY A 10 -7.64 12.09 -22.73
CA GLY A 10 -6.71 13.09 -22.23
C GLY A 10 -6.79 14.45 -22.94
N SER A 11 -7.82 14.70 -23.78
CA SER A 11 -7.90 15.93 -24.58
C SER A 11 -8.16 17.18 -23.76
N ASP A 12 -8.95 17.04 -22.69
CA ASP A 12 -9.49 18.15 -21.92
C ASP A 12 -9.38 17.92 -20.41
N LEU A 13 -9.15 19.00 -19.66
CA LEU A 13 -9.36 19.03 -18.22
C LEU A 13 -10.84 19.29 -17.96
N LEU A 14 -11.57 18.26 -17.49
CA LEU A 14 -13.01 18.36 -17.21
C LEU A 14 -13.28 19.21 -15.98
N TRP A 15 -12.53 18.99 -14.91
CA TRP A 15 -12.55 19.82 -13.71
C TRP A 15 -11.25 19.69 -12.92
N VAL A 16 -11.00 20.69 -12.08
CA VAL A 16 -9.93 20.70 -11.08
C VAL A 16 -10.42 21.39 -9.83
N THR A 17 -10.04 20.88 -8.66
CA THR A 17 -10.36 21.48 -7.38
C THR A 17 -9.16 21.41 -6.43
N TYR A 18 -9.21 22.22 -5.38
CA TYR A 18 -8.29 22.17 -4.26
C TYR A 18 -9.00 21.56 -3.07
N TYR A 19 -8.27 20.76 -2.29
CA TYR A 19 -8.72 20.28 -0.99
C TYR A 19 -7.57 20.37 0.00
N GLY A 20 -7.87 20.69 1.26
CA GLY A 20 -6.89 21.12 2.25
C GLY A 20 -7.26 22.47 2.89
N ASP A 21 -6.33 23.06 3.62
CA ASP A 21 -6.48 24.40 4.21
C ASP A 21 -5.17 25.20 4.10
N SER A 22 -4.77 25.95 5.13
CA SER A 22 -3.76 27.01 5.07
C SER A 22 -2.34 26.53 5.30
N ILE A 23 -2.16 25.26 5.67
CA ILE A 23 -0.87 24.60 5.89
C ILE A 23 -0.66 23.57 4.76
N ASN A 24 0.47 22.85 4.79
CA ASN A 24 0.80 21.85 3.80
C ASN A 24 -0.12 20.62 3.90
N ASP A 25 -0.71 20.25 2.76
CA ASP A 25 -1.52 19.05 2.60
C ASP A 25 -1.05 18.28 1.36
N PHE A 26 -0.60 17.05 1.57
CA PHE A 26 -0.03 16.20 0.54
C PHE A 26 -0.99 15.07 0.19
N CYS A 27 -1.15 14.81 -1.10
CA CYS A 27 -1.88 13.66 -1.63
C CYS A 27 -0.86 12.69 -2.22
N PHE A 28 -0.86 11.44 -1.76
CA PHE A 28 0.08 10.41 -2.22
C PHE A 28 -0.60 9.30 -3.00
N CYS A 29 -1.88 9.06 -2.73
CA CYS A 29 -2.64 7.96 -3.30
C CYS A 29 -4.04 8.41 -3.69
N LEU A 30 -4.61 7.77 -4.71
CA LEU A 30 -6.01 7.90 -5.06
C LEU A 30 -6.54 6.61 -5.68
N ASP A 31 -7.83 6.38 -5.55
CA ASP A 31 -8.56 5.31 -6.23
C ASP A 31 -9.97 5.78 -6.59
N VAL A 32 -10.68 5.01 -7.40
CA VAL A 32 -12.03 5.36 -7.89
C VAL A 32 -12.99 4.22 -7.62
N ASP A 33 -14.10 4.51 -6.97
CA ASP A 33 -15.12 3.50 -6.65
C ASP A 33 -16.06 3.19 -7.83
N SER A 34 -16.97 2.24 -7.64
CA SER A 34 -17.93 1.83 -8.67
C SER A 34 -18.96 2.91 -9.06
N GLU A 35 -19.06 4.00 -8.29
CA GLU A 35 -19.91 5.15 -8.55
C GLU A 35 -19.15 6.32 -9.19
N ASP A 36 -17.90 6.11 -9.63
CA ASP A 36 -16.95 7.11 -10.15
C ASP A 36 -16.58 8.21 -9.12
N ASN A 37 -16.83 8.00 -7.82
CA ASN A 37 -16.31 8.90 -6.78
C ASN A 37 -14.79 8.73 -6.69
N ILE A 38 -14.10 9.84 -6.43
CA ILE A 38 -12.65 9.87 -6.31
C ILE A 38 -12.29 9.83 -4.84
N ILE A 39 -11.59 8.79 -4.41
CA ILE A 39 -11.06 8.66 -3.07
C ILE A 39 -9.59 9.07 -3.13
N VAL A 40 -9.22 10.10 -2.38
CA VAL A 40 -7.84 10.56 -2.23
C VAL A 40 -7.35 10.31 -0.81
N GLY A 41 -6.06 10.01 -0.70
CA GLY A 41 -5.39 9.77 0.56
C GLY A 41 -4.03 10.46 0.62
N GLY A 42 -3.62 10.82 1.83
CA GLY A 42 -2.30 11.37 2.09
C GLY A 42 -2.17 11.89 3.51
N VAL A 43 -1.44 12.99 3.67
CA VAL A 43 -1.20 13.58 5.00
C VAL A 43 -1.54 15.07 5.02
N THR A 44 -1.90 15.55 6.18
CA THR A 44 -2.21 16.95 6.44
C THR A 44 -1.56 17.40 7.73
N ASN A 45 -1.15 18.68 7.79
CA ASN A 45 -0.79 19.37 9.04
C ASN A 45 -1.83 20.44 9.36
N SER A 46 -2.91 20.48 8.59
CA SER A 46 -3.92 21.53 8.65
C SER A 46 -5.04 21.09 9.60
N PRO A 47 -5.26 21.78 10.73
CA PRO A 47 -6.26 21.35 11.71
C PRO A 47 -7.71 21.67 11.29
N ASN A 48 -7.92 22.47 10.23
CA ASN A 48 -9.25 23.00 9.86
C ASN A 48 -9.67 22.62 8.43
N ILE A 49 -9.33 21.42 7.95
CA ILE A 49 -9.84 20.95 6.65
C ILE A 49 -11.36 20.80 6.70
N THR A 50 -12.04 20.94 5.55
CA THR A 50 -13.49 20.68 5.49
C THR A 50 -13.77 19.21 5.69
N LEU A 51 -14.60 18.86 6.68
CA LEU A 51 -14.99 17.49 6.99
C LEU A 51 -16.46 17.20 6.68
N VAL A 52 -16.74 16.01 6.13
CA VAL A 52 -18.09 15.48 5.90
C VAL A 52 -18.15 14.05 6.42
N ASN A 53 -19.05 13.78 7.37
CA ASN A 53 -19.22 12.46 8.00
C ASN A 53 -17.90 11.81 8.50
N PRO A 54 -17.04 12.53 9.26
CA PRO A 54 -15.73 12.04 9.63
C PRO A 54 -15.79 10.86 10.61
N ILE A 55 -14.76 10.00 10.57
CA ILE A 55 -14.47 9.02 11.62
C ILE A 55 -13.80 9.71 12.80
N GLN A 56 -12.86 10.60 12.49
CA GLN A 56 -12.15 11.46 13.42
C GLN A 56 -12.30 12.92 12.93
N ASP A 57 -12.93 13.74 13.76
CA ASP A 57 -13.31 15.12 13.44
C ASP A 57 -12.28 16.17 13.90
N GLU A 58 -11.20 15.72 14.53
CA GLU A 58 -10.10 16.56 15.00
C GLU A 58 -8.74 15.99 14.56
N PHE A 59 -7.80 16.88 14.28
CA PHE A 59 -6.40 16.54 14.06
C PHE A 59 -5.81 15.95 15.36
N GLY A 60 -5.35 14.70 15.31
CA GLY A 60 -4.83 13.91 16.42
C GLY A 60 -3.57 14.49 17.05
N GLY A 61 -2.69 15.11 16.24
CA GLY A 61 -1.55 15.86 16.75
C GLY A 61 -0.27 15.66 15.95
N GLY A 62 0.87 15.80 16.64
CA GLY A 62 2.19 15.62 16.02
C GLY A 62 2.48 16.57 14.84
N PHE A 63 3.20 16.05 13.86
CA PHE A 63 3.54 16.79 12.64
C PHE A 63 2.53 16.59 11.52
N HIS A 64 1.99 15.39 11.38
CA HIS A 64 1.13 14.98 10.26
C HIS A 64 0.13 13.95 10.75
N ASP A 65 -1.11 14.07 10.32
CA ASP A 65 -2.11 13.02 10.39
C ASP A 65 -2.41 12.50 9.00
N MET A 66 -2.87 11.25 8.92
CA MET A 66 -3.45 10.75 7.68
C MET A 66 -4.76 11.48 7.39
N MET A 67 -5.05 11.63 6.11
CA MET A 67 -6.31 12.19 5.65
C MET A 67 -6.85 11.37 4.49
N VAL A 68 -8.16 11.10 4.54
CA VAL A 68 -8.92 10.48 3.46
C VAL A 68 -10.06 11.40 3.07
N ALA A 69 -10.31 11.56 1.78
CA ALA A 69 -11.50 12.22 1.27
C ALA A 69 -12.07 11.50 0.05
N LYS A 70 -13.40 11.36 0.04
CA LYS A 70 -14.21 10.86 -1.06
C LYS A 70 -14.94 12.05 -1.70
N ILE A 71 -14.66 12.30 -2.96
CA ILE A 71 -15.17 13.43 -3.75
C ILE A 71 -16.14 12.89 -4.81
N ASN A 72 -17.26 13.57 -5.03
CA ASN A 72 -18.21 13.16 -6.05
C ASN A 72 -17.62 13.24 -7.48
N PRO A 73 -18.18 12.50 -8.47
CA PRO A 73 -17.62 12.43 -9.82
C PRO A 73 -17.56 13.79 -10.55
N GLU A 74 -18.41 14.73 -10.16
CA GLU A 74 -18.47 16.10 -10.67
C GLU A 74 -17.42 17.03 -10.07
N GLY A 75 -16.69 16.62 -9.03
CA GLY A 75 -15.69 17.45 -8.35
C GLY A 75 -16.28 18.62 -7.56
N THR A 76 -17.58 18.58 -7.26
CA THR A 76 -18.34 19.69 -6.66
C THR A 76 -18.52 19.58 -5.15
N GLY A 77 -18.29 18.41 -4.56
CA GLY A 77 -18.48 18.20 -3.13
C GLY A 77 -17.87 16.92 -2.59
N LEU A 78 -17.69 16.90 -1.26
CA LEU A 78 -17.27 15.74 -0.49
C LEU A 78 -18.47 14.86 -0.15
N VAL A 79 -18.28 13.55 -0.25
CA VAL A 79 -19.20 12.51 0.24
C VAL A 79 -18.79 12.07 1.66
N PHE A 80 -17.48 11.98 1.88
CA PHE A 80 -16.84 11.57 3.13
C PHE A 80 -15.47 12.24 3.22
N SER A 81 -15.04 12.62 4.42
CA SER A 81 -13.64 12.96 4.67
C SER A 81 -13.33 12.93 6.16
N THR A 82 -12.11 12.52 6.50
CA THR A 82 -11.71 12.30 7.90
C THR A 82 -10.22 12.59 8.08
N PHE A 83 -9.84 13.00 9.29
CA PHE A 83 -8.50 12.75 9.80
C PHE A 83 -8.37 11.27 10.20
N TYR A 84 -7.15 10.78 10.32
CA TYR A 84 -6.88 9.49 10.95
C TYR A 84 -5.44 9.47 11.50
N GLY A 85 -5.31 9.48 12.83
CA GLY A 85 -4.01 9.58 13.47
C GLY A 85 -4.10 9.72 14.99
N GLY A 86 -2.95 9.68 15.63
CA GLY A 86 -2.76 9.88 17.06
C GLY A 86 -1.91 11.12 17.36
N ASN A 87 -1.16 11.10 18.45
CA ASN A 87 -0.49 12.29 18.98
C ASN A 87 0.88 12.62 18.36
N ARG A 88 1.37 11.81 17.41
CA ARG A 88 2.67 11.92 16.73
C ARG A 88 2.48 11.90 15.22
N THR A 89 3.49 11.50 14.46
CA THR A 89 3.41 11.49 13.00
C THR A 89 2.67 10.24 12.54
N ASP A 90 1.66 10.44 11.72
CA ASP A 90 0.88 9.40 11.07
C ASP A 90 0.88 9.65 9.57
N TRP A 91 1.51 8.76 8.82
CA TRP A 91 1.79 8.99 7.41
C TRP A 91 1.12 7.95 6.52
N MET A 92 0.16 8.38 5.71
CA MET A 92 -0.47 7.53 4.69
C MET A 92 0.38 7.50 3.43
N LEU A 93 0.66 6.30 2.93
CA LEU A 93 1.49 6.09 1.74
C LEU A 93 0.74 5.32 0.65
N THR A 94 -0.30 4.57 1.02
CA THR A 94 -1.07 3.74 0.09
C THR A 94 -2.56 3.78 0.42
N LEU A 95 -3.38 3.69 -0.63
CA LEU A 95 -4.82 3.55 -0.55
C LEU A 95 -5.31 2.69 -1.72
N ARG A 96 -6.22 1.76 -1.45
CA ARG A 96 -6.83 0.89 -2.44
C ARG A 96 -8.26 0.53 -2.03
N LEU A 97 -9.17 0.41 -2.99
CA LEU A 97 -10.51 -0.12 -2.72
C LEU A 97 -10.56 -1.64 -2.89
N ASP A 98 -11.26 -2.37 -2.03
CA ASP A 98 -11.54 -3.80 -2.27
C ASP A 98 -12.68 -3.99 -3.29
N SER A 99 -13.17 -5.21 -3.53
CA SER A 99 -14.27 -5.41 -4.48
C SER A 99 -15.63 -4.91 -4.00
N HIS A 100 -15.73 -4.46 -2.75
CA HIS A 100 -16.94 -3.95 -2.10
C HIS A 100 -16.89 -2.43 -1.91
N ASP A 101 -15.93 -1.75 -2.55
CA ASP A 101 -15.63 -0.32 -2.40
C ASP A 101 -15.28 0.10 -0.97
N ASN A 102 -14.86 -0.85 -0.10
CA ASN A 102 -14.27 -0.46 1.18
C ASN A 102 -12.89 0.15 0.92
N ILE A 103 -12.60 1.22 1.62
CA ILE A 103 -11.34 1.96 1.54
C ILE A 103 -10.34 1.30 2.47
N TRP A 104 -9.29 0.72 1.90
CA TRP A 104 -8.13 0.26 2.65
C TRP A 104 -7.00 1.25 2.45
N PHE A 105 -6.37 1.66 3.54
CA PHE A 105 -5.19 2.50 3.49
C PHE A 105 -4.14 2.04 4.47
N GLY A 106 -2.91 2.45 4.22
CA GLY A 106 -1.79 2.09 5.05
C GLY A 106 -0.62 3.04 4.89
N GLY A 107 0.40 2.78 5.71
CA GLY A 107 1.57 3.61 5.82
C GLY A 107 2.31 3.29 7.09
N TYR A 108 2.60 4.30 7.90
CA TYR A 108 3.19 4.11 9.23
C TYR A 108 2.69 5.13 10.25
N THR A 109 2.89 4.80 11.52
CA THR A 109 2.59 5.64 12.66
C THR A 109 3.74 5.66 13.65
N ASP A 110 4.00 6.83 14.24
CA ASP A 110 4.84 6.99 15.42
C ASP A 110 3.98 7.11 16.71
N SER A 111 2.65 7.02 16.57
CA SER A 111 1.64 7.33 17.58
C SER A 111 1.22 6.08 18.35
N SER A 112 1.52 6.04 19.65
CA SER A 112 1.07 4.95 20.53
C SER A 112 -0.44 4.92 20.78
N ASP A 113 -1.14 6.01 20.42
CA ASP A 113 -2.58 6.21 20.53
C ASP A 113 -3.27 6.25 19.16
N TYR A 114 -2.63 5.74 18.11
CA TYR A 114 -3.27 5.56 16.80
C TYR A 114 -4.58 4.77 16.94
N PRO A 115 -5.69 5.20 16.29
CA PRO A 115 -6.97 4.52 16.42
C PRO A 115 -6.91 3.08 15.91
N VAL A 116 -7.23 2.12 16.78
CA VAL A 116 -7.30 0.69 16.46
C VAL A 116 -8.71 0.14 16.61
N LYS A 117 -9.05 -0.86 15.78
CA LYS A 117 -10.32 -1.57 15.84
C LYS A 117 -10.19 -2.96 15.23
N ASP A 118 -10.71 -3.97 15.91
CA ASP A 118 -10.77 -5.36 15.41
C ASP A 118 -9.43 -5.83 14.81
N ALA A 119 -8.34 -5.55 15.55
CA ALA A 119 -6.97 -5.56 15.06
C ALA A 119 -6.26 -6.92 15.21
N TYR A 120 -5.35 -7.23 14.27
CA TYR A 120 -4.35 -8.30 14.42
C TYR A 120 -3.38 -7.97 15.55
N GLN A 121 -2.87 -6.75 15.55
CA GLN A 121 -1.99 -6.17 16.56
C GLN A 121 -2.59 -4.84 17.02
N GLY A 122 -3.02 -4.81 18.28
CA GLY A 122 -3.68 -3.65 18.88
C GLY A 122 -2.75 -2.70 19.64
N THR A 123 -1.44 -2.92 19.62
CA THR A 123 -0.46 -2.11 20.36
C THR A 123 0.74 -1.74 19.51
N PHE A 124 1.14 -0.48 19.63
CA PHE A 124 2.37 0.06 19.07
C PHE A 124 3.60 -0.52 19.77
N ASN A 125 4.57 -1.04 19.01
CA ASN A 125 5.75 -1.75 19.54
C ASN A 125 7.06 -0.95 19.51
N GLY A 126 7.14 0.16 18.78
CA GLY A 126 8.29 1.05 18.81
C GLY A 126 8.63 1.63 17.45
N GLY A 127 9.73 2.40 17.38
CA GLY A 127 10.24 3.02 16.16
C GLY A 127 9.16 3.73 15.35
N SER A 128 8.74 3.11 14.25
CA SER A 128 7.53 3.45 13.50
C SER A 128 6.87 2.15 13.07
N ASP A 129 5.60 1.94 13.40
CA ASP A 129 4.89 0.72 13.04
C ASP A 129 4.14 0.91 11.73
N CYS A 130 4.12 -0.12 10.88
CA CYS A 130 3.22 -0.14 9.74
C CYS A 130 1.78 -0.19 10.26
N VAL A 131 0.87 0.49 9.56
CA VAL A 131 -0.56 0.42 9.85
C VAL A 131 -1.34 0.05 8.62
N VAL A 132 -2.43 -0.68 8.84
CA VAL A 132 -3.45 -0.96 7.83
C VAL A 132 -4.80 -0.67 8.46
N THR A 133 -5.60 0.13 7.77
CA THR A 133 -6.93 0.55 8.23
C THR A 133 -7.94 0.34 7.11
N GLN A 134 -9.11 -0.20 7.47
CA GLN A 134 -10.24 -0.38 6.57
C GLN A 134 -11.42 0.48 7.02
N VAL A 135 -12.00 1.18 6.06
CA VAL A 135 -13.22 1.98 6.20
C VAL A 135 -14.24 1.46 5.19
N SER A 136 -15.48 1.24 5.62
CA SER A 136 -16.53 0.80 4.72
C SER A 136 -16.78 1.81 3.59
N ALA A 137 -17.41 1.37 2.49
CA ALA A 137 -17.84 2.26 1.40
C ALA A 137 -18.70 3.45 1.87
N SER A 138 -19.37 3.30 3.02
CA SER A 138 -20.19 4.32 3.69
C SER A 138 -19.45 5.21 4.70
N GLY A 139 -18.14 5.06 4.86
CA GLY A 139 -17.33 5.90 5.74
C GLY A 139 -17.28 5.44 7.22
N VAL A 140 -17.52 4.16 7.51
CA VAL A 140 -17.47 3.62 8.88
C VAL A 140 -16.17 2.84 9.08
N LEU A 141 -15.43 3.11 10.16
CA LEU A 141 -14.25 2.32 10.54
C LEU A 141 -14.65 0.86 10.83
N THR A 142 -14.12 -0.08 10.06
CA THR A 142 -14.39 -1.52 10.23
C THR A 142 -13.23 -2.23 10.90
N ALA A 143 -11.98 -1.89 10.55
CA ALA A 143 -10.79 -2.45 11.19
C ALA A 143 -9.60 -1.48 11.09
N SER A 144 -8.67 -1.58 12.02
CA SER A 144 -7.41 -0.84 12.03
C SER A 144 -6.41 -1.52 12.94
N THR A 145 -5.24 -1.84 12.39
CA THR A 145 -4.19 -2.62 13.07
C THR A 145 -2.82 -2.00 12.87
N PHE A 146 -1.95 -2.22 13.85
CA PHE A 146 -0.51 -2.13 13.65
C PHE A 146 0.00 -3.41 12.96
N ILE A 147 1.19 -3.32 12.38
CA ILE A 147 2.04 -4.43 11.95
C ILE A 147 3.48 -3.97 12.19
N GLY A 148 4.06 -4.29 13.34
CA GLY A 148 5.38 -3.78 13.67
C GLY A 148 6.01 -4.37 14.92
N MET A 149 7.33 -4.21 15.00
CA MET A 149 8.18 -4.65 16.11
C MET A 149 8.92 -3.44 16.68
N VAL A 150 10.17 -3.59 17.12
CA VAL A 150 10.92 -2.48 17.75
C VAL A 150 11.55 -1.52 16.74
N GLY A 151 11.65 -1.94 15.48
CA GLY A 151 12.29 -1.21 14.39
C GLY A 151 11.34 -0.28 13.63
N THR A 152 11.62 -0.09 12.34
CA THR A 152 10.81 0.74 11.45
C THR A 152 10.14 -0.15 10.40
N GLU A 153 8.81 -0.14 10.40
CA GLU A 153 7.95 -0.82 9.46
C GLU A 153 7.08 0.19 8.72
N GLN A 154 7.02 0.10 7.39
CA GLN A 154 6.24 1.03 6.58
C GLN A 154 5.58 0.28 5.43
N ALA A 155 4.27 0.43 5.27
CA ALA A 155 3.55 -0.06 4.09
C ALA A 155 3.56 0.99 2.97
N TYR A 156 3.99 0.58 1.77
CA TYR A 156 3.98 1.43 0.57
C TYR A 156 2.94 1.02 -0.46
N GLY A 157 2.42 -0.21 -0.39
CA GLY A 157 1.42 -0.69 -1.35
C GLY A 157 0.45 -1.71 -0.74
N ILE A 158 -0.79 -1.67 -1.22
CA ILE A 158 -1.84 -2.66 -0.91
C ILE A 158 -2.46 -3.15 -2.21
N GLY A 159 -2.48 -4.47 -2.40
CA GLY A 159 -3.26 -5.17 -3.42
C GLY A 159 -4.23 -6.16 -2.78
N PHE A 160 -5.06 -6.82 -3.57
CA PHE A 160 -6.00 -7.83 -3.08
C PHE A 160 -5.87 -9.12 -3.88
N ASP A 161 -5.95 -10.25 -3.21
CA ASP A 161 -6.10 -11.55 -3.88
C ASP A 161 -7.57 -11.80 -4.29
N SER A 162 -7.85 -12.95 -4.89
CA SER A 162 -9.20 -13.33 -5.35
C SER A 162 -10.21 -13.56 -4.23
N HIS A 163 -9.78 -13.52 -2.97
CA HIS A 163 -10.62 -13.67 -1.77
C HIS A 163 -10.72 -12.35 -0.98
N ASP A 164 -10.31 -11.21 -1.57
CA ASP A 164 -10.22 -9.90 -0.91
C ASP A 164 -9.29 -9.88 0.32
N ASN A 165 -8.35 -10.84 0.44
CA ASN A 165 -7.28 -10.68 1.43
C ASN A 165 -6.30 -9.62 0.94
N ALA A 166 -5.87 -8.75 1.84
CA ALA A 166 -4.93 -7.69 1.52
C ALA A 166 -3.51 -8.26 1.36
N ILE A 167 -2.86 -7.95 0.25
CA ILE A 167 -1.41 -8.13 0.09
C ILE A 167 -0.75 -6.79 0.35
N VAL A 168 0.01 -6.70 1.45
CA VAL A 168 0.70 -5.48 1.85
C VAL A 168 2.18 -5.62 1.53
N VAL A 169 2.74 -4.60 0.90
CA VAL A 169 4.16 -4.52 0.57
C VAL A 169 4.76 -3.30 1.23
N GLY A 170 6.01 -3.45 1.66
CA GLY A 170 6.65 -2.41 2.43
C GLY A 170 8.12 -2.69 2.69
N ARG A 171 8.62 -2.12 3.78
CA ARG A 171 9.96 -2.40 4.31
C ARG A 171 9.92 -2.60 5.81
N THR A 172 10.85 -3.37 6.33
CA THR A 172 11.07 -3.55 7.77
C THR A 172 12.57 -3.52 8.08
N SER A 173 12.91 -2.92 9.22
CA SER A 173 14.26 -2.97 9.80
C SER A 173 14.31 -3.86 11.06
N SER A 174 13.31 -4.72 11.26
CA SER A 174 13.17 -5.56 12.44
C SER A 174 13.55 -7.01 12.14
N ASP A 175 14.54 -7.55 12.85
CA ASP A 175 14.98 -8.95 12.73
C ASP A 175 13.89 -9.96 13.14
N ASP A 176 12.94 -9.53 13.97
CA ASP A 176 11.84 -10.33 14.52
C ASP A 176 10.50 -10.11 13.80
N PHE A 177 10.49 -9.46 12.64
CA PHE A 177 9.28 -9.26 11.83
C PHE A 177 8.59 -10.61 11.55
N PRO A 178 7.24 -10.70 11.55
CA PRO A 178 6.51 -11.97 11.55
C PRO A 178 6.59 -12.67 10.18
N VAL A 179 7.70 -13.36 9.92
CA VAL A 179 7.90 -14.18 8.73
C VAL A 179 7.33 -15.58 8.95
N HIS A 180 6.67 -16.14 7.92
CA HIS A 180 6.00 -17.45 8.01
C HIS A 180 6.80 -18.58 7.35
N ASP A 181 6.49 -19.82 7.72
CA ASP A 181 7.08 -21.01 7.12
C ASP A 181 6.89 -21.01 5.59
N GLY A 182 7.96 -21.34 4.86
CA GLY A 182 7.97 -21.33 3.39
C GLY A 182 8.22 -19.95 2.77
N ALA A 183 8.60 -18.95 3.56
CA ALA A 183 9.07 -17.66 3.07
C ALA A 183 10.26 -17.80 2.09
N LEU A 184 10.32 -16.90 1.11
CA LEU A 184 11.48 -16.76 0.20
C LEU A 184 12.73 -16.38 0.99
N GLN A 185 12.56 -15.50 1.98
CA GLN A 185 13.62 -15.06 2.87
C GLN A 185 13.07 -14.91 4.28
N GLY A 186 13.74 -15.60 5.21
CA GLY A 186 13.32 -15.75 6.61
C GLY A 186 13.82 -14.70 7.59
N ASN A 187 14.90 -13.98 7.23
CA ASN A 187 15.58 -13.01 8.10
C ASN A 187 16.03 -11.82 7.25
N LEU A 188 16.30 -10.68 7.88
CA LEU A 188 16.96 -9.57 7.20
C LEU A 188 18.34 -9.99 6.66
N SER A 189 18.68 -9.53 5.46
CA SER A 189 20.02 -9.67 4.88
C SER A 189 20.82 -8.38 4.93
N GLY A 190 20.15 -7.25 5.16
CA GLY A 190 20.75 -5.92 5.27
C GLY A 190 20.17 -5.13 6.45
N SER A 191 20.26 -3.79 6.36
CA SER A 191 19.69 -2.92 7.40
C SER A 191 18.17 -2.80 7.30
N THR A 192 17.61 -3.07 6.14
CA THR A 192 16.17 -2.96 5.87
C THR A 192 15.85 -3.77 4.63
N ASP A 193 14.91 -4.70 4.71
CA ASP A 193 14.50 -5.49 3.57
C ASP A 193 13.05 -5.20 3.21
N ALA A 194 12.69 -5.47 1.96
CA ALA A 194 11.30 -5.42 1.56
C ALA A 194 10.53 -6.55 2.23
N PHE A 195 9.30 -6.29 2.69
CA PHE A 195 8.39 -7.35 3.09
C PHE A 195 7.23 -7.47 2.11
N VAL A 196 6.68 -8.68 2.04
CA VAL A 196 5.40 -8.98 1.40
C VAL A 196 4.62 -9.83 2.38
N LEU A 197 3.42 -9.38 2.74
CA LEU A 197 2.52 -10.12 3.62
C LEU A 197 1.13 -10.22 3.03
N ASN A 198 0.42 -11.30 3.34
CA ASN A 198 -1.00 -11.48 3.09
C ASN A 198 -1.73 -11.37 4.43
N MET A 199 -2.73 -10.51 4.52
CA MET A 199 -3.56 -10.28 5.69
C MET A 199 -5.00 -10.68 5.37
N THR A 200 -5.62 -11.46 6.27
CA THR A 200 -7.00 -11.88 6.09
C THR A 200 -7.96 -10.69 6.16
N GLN A 201 -9.09 -10.79 5.45
CA GLN A 201 -10.10 -9.71 5.38
C GLN A 201 -10.66 -9.31 6.76
N ASP A 202 -10.65 -10.23 7.73
CA ASP A 202 -11.09 -9.99 9.11
C ASP A 202 -10.00 -9.38 10.01
N PHE A 203 -8.81 -9.08 9.47
CA PHE A 203 -7.66 -8.55 10.20
C PHE A 203 -7.21 -9.46 11.36
N GLN A 204 -7.54 -10.75 11.37
CA GLN A 204 -7.19 -11.63 12.49
C GLN A 204 -5.91 -12.43 12.26
N SER A 205 -5.40 -12.49 11.03
CA SER A 205 -4.19 -13.26 10.75
C SER A 205 -3.41 -12.76 9.55
N ILE A 206 -2.12 -13.05 9.58
CA ILE A 206 -1.19 -12.91 8.45
C ILE A 206 -0.76 -14.33 8.08
N PRO A 207 -1.45 -15.06 7.18
CA PRO A 207 -1.11 -16.46 6.92
C PRO A 207 0.20 -16.64 6.14
N ARG A 208 0.67 -15.61 5.42
CA ARG A 208 1.93 -15.63 4.69
C ARG A 208 2.64 -14.30 4.84
N CYS A 209 3.95 -14.35 5.07
CA CYS A 209 4.84 -13.21 5.03
C CYS A 209 6.22 -13.71 4.58
N THR A 210 6.89 -12.93 3.75
CA THR A 210 8.29 -13.14 3.36
C THR A 210 9.02 -11.81 3.32
N LEU A 211 10.33 -11.89 3.54
CA LEU A 211 11.24 -10.79 3.22
C LEU A 211 11.81 -10.96 1.81
N PHE A 212 12.42 -9.91 1.31
CA PHE A 212 13.27 -9.91 0.12
C PHE A 212 14.28 -8.75 0.20
N GLY A 213 15.56 -9.09 0.21
CA GLY A 213 16.63 -8.10 0.33
C GLY A 213 18.02 -8.70 0.10
N GLY A 214 19.00 -7.79 0.01
CA GLY A 214 20.43 -8.06 -0.08
C GLY A 214 21.15 -7.47 1.12
N SER A 215 22.43 -7.13 0.97
CA SER A 215 23.28 -6.64 2.06
C SER A 215 22.99 -5.21 2.56
N SER A 216 22.13 -4.45 1.88
CA SER A 216 21.83 -3.04 2.17
C SER A 216 20.35 -2.76 2.43
N THR A 217 19.69 -1.94 1.60
CA THR A 217 18.33 -1.46 1.83
C THR A 217 17.44 -1.77 0.65
N GLU A 218 16.33 -2.46 0.91
CA GLU A 218 15.30 -2.75 -0.06
C GLU A 218 13.94 -2.24 0.39
N MET A 219 13.15 -1.78 -0.59
CA MET A 219 11.82 -1.23 -0.36
C MET A 219 10.87 -1.84 -1.39
N GLY A 220 9.82 -2.53 -0.95
CA GLY A 220 8.69 -2.88 -1.82
C GLY A 220 7.76 -1.68 -1.94
N GLU A 221 7.74 -1.01 -3.08
CA GLU A 221 7.13 0.33 -3.23
C GLU A 221 5.76 0.30 -3.92
N ALA A 222 5.54 -0.66 -4.82
CA ALA A 222 4.30 -0.78 -5.56
C ALA A 222 3.91 -2.24 -5.75
N ILE A 223 2.60 -2.50 -5.80
CA ILE A 223 2.04 -3.83 -6.00
C ILE A 223 0.88 -3.78 -6.99
N GLU A 224 0.78 -4.80 -7.84
CA GLU A 224 -0.43 -5.11 -8.59
C GLU A 224 -0.71 -6.61 -8.48
N VAL A 225 -1.98 -6.97 -8.31
CA VAL A 225 -2.44 -8.35 -8.37
C VAL A 225 -3.27 -8.53 -9.63
N THR A 226 -2.84 -9.44 -10.50
CA THR A 226 -3.53 -9.74 -11.77
C THR A 226 -4.86 -10.46 -11.54
N LYS A 227 -5.71 -10.52 -12.57
CA LYS A 227 -6.98 -11.27 -12.49
C LYS A 227 -6.76 -12.77 -12.25
N GLU A 228 -5.62 -13.29 -12.66
CA GLU A 228 -5.17 -14.66 -12.45
C GLU A 228 -4.58 -14.88 -11.05
N GLY A 229 -4.53 -13.86 -10.20
CA GLY A 229 -4.01 -13.93 -8.83
C GLY A 229 -2.49 -13.82 -8.72
N THR A 230 -1.77 -13.54 -9.82
CA THR A 230 -0.32 -13.29 -9.77
C THR A 230 -0.05 -11.97 -9.07
N ILE A 231 0.79 -12.01 -8.04
CA ILE A 231 1.28 -10.83 -7.31
C ILE A 231 2.54 -10.30 -8.00
N ILE A 232 2.54 -9.04 -8.43
CA ILE A 232 3.71 -8.37 -9.02
C ILE A 232 4.07 -7.19 -8.14
N ILE A 233 5.34 -7.10 -7.75
CA ILE A 233 5.85 -6.02 -6.89
C ILE A 233 6.99 -5.33 -7.61
N ALA A 234 6.97 -4.00 -7.60
CA ALA A 234 8.12 -3.18 -7.96
C ALA A 234 8.69 -2.52 -6.70
N GLY A 235 10.00 -2.43 -6.63
CA GLY A 235 10.69 -1.87 -5.48
C GLY A 235 12.06 -1.33 -5.85
N THR A 236 12.74 -0.74 -4.87
CA THR A 236 14.10 -0.24 -5.02
C THR A 236 15.08 -0.99 -4.13
N THR A 237 16.32 -1.13 -4.61
CA THR A 237 17.43 -1.75 -3.89
C THR A 237 18.65 -0.86 -3.92
N ASP A 238 19.34 -0.78 -2.80
CA ASP A 238 20.68 -0.19 -2.70
C ASP A 238 21.78 -1.27 -2.71
N SER A 239 21.40 -2.56 -2.77
CA SER A 239 22.28 -3.72 -2.67
C SER A 239 22.82 -4.16 -4.02
N ASP A 240 24.10 -4.54 -4.06
CA ASP A 240 24.75 -5.12 -5.23
C ASP A 240 24.67 -6.65 -5.31
N ASP A 241 24.06 -7.28 -4.30
CA ASP A 241 24.00 -8.73 -4.09
C ASP A 241 22.57 -9.30 -4.00
N LEU A 242 21.57 -8.60 -4.56
CA LEU A 242 20.22 -9.15 -4.69
C LEU A 242 20.21 -10.46 -5.50
N VAL A 243 19.47 -11.46 -5.01
CA VAL A 243 19.25 -12.71 -5.75
C VAL A 243 18.35 -12.45 -6.96
N THR A 244 18.90 -12.61 -8.16
CA THR A 244 18.16 -12.49 -9.43
C THR A 244 17.94 -13.86 -10.09
N SER A 245 16.87 -13.98 -10.89
CA SER A 245 16.65 -15.16 -11.73
C SER A 245 17.53 -15.07 -12.99
N THR A 246 17.99 -16.20 -13.52
CA THR A 246 18.81 -16.21 -14.75
C THR A 246 17.97 -15.85 -15.99
N GLY A 247 18.55 -15.12 -16.93
CA GLY A 247 17.91 -14.75 -18.21
C GLY A 247 16.92 -13.59 -18.09
N VAL A 248 16.96 -12.83 -16.98
CA VAL A 248 16.14 -11.63 -16.77
C VAL A 248 16.73 -10.40 -17.45
N LEU A 249 15.97 -9.30 -17.45
CA LEU A 249 16.33 -8.05 -18.13
C LEU A 249 17.71 -7.51 -17.71
N GLN A 250 18.01 -7.56 -16.41
CA GLN A 250 19.29 -7.14 -15.84
C GLN A 250 19.59 -8.00 -14.61
N GLU A 251 20.74 -8.69 -14.63
CA GLU A 251 21.15 -9.61 -13.56
C GLU A 251 22.07 -8.96 -12.52
N ASN A 252 22.70 -7.84 -12.87
CA ASN A 252 23.68 -7.16 -12.02
C ASN A 252 23.20 -5.77 -11.67
N TYR A 253 23.45 -5.38 -10.43
CA TYR A 253 23.25 -4.03 -9.94
C TYR A 253 24.08 -2.99 -10.72
N GLY A 254 23.45 -1.86 -11.03
CA GLY A 254 23.89 -0.87 -11.99
C GLY A 254 23.82 0.57 -11.46
N GLY A 255 24.44 0.86 -10.32
CA GLY A 255 24.50 2.24 -9.81
C GLY A 255 24.63 2.30 -8.30
N SER A 256 23.90 3.23 -7.69
CA SER A 256 23.77 3.39 -6.23
C SER A 256 22.35 3.17 -5.70
N ARG A 257 21.37 3.00 -6.59
CA ARG A 257 20.02 2.53 -6.32
C ARG A 257 19.38 2.04 -7.63
N ASP A 258 18.88 0.82 -7.64
CA ASP A 258 18.22 0.19 -8.79
C ASP A 258 16.79 -0.23 -8.46
N ILE A 259 16.04 -0.58 -9.50
CA ILE A 259 14.68 -1.14 -9.39
C ILE A 259 14.77 -2.66 -9.43
N PHE A 260 14.00 -3.33 -8.57
CA PHE A 260 13.73 -4.77 -8.69
C PHE A 260 12.25 -5.02 -8.98
N ILE A 261 11.97 -6.19 -9.57
CA ILE A 261 10.61 -6.70 -9.75
C ILE A 261 10.53 -8.10 -9.12
N LEU A 262 9.57 -8.31 -8.23
CA LEU A 262 9.23 -9.63 -7.71
C LEU A 262 7.99 -10.18 -8.39
N TRP A 263 8.08 -11.44 -8.80
CA TRP A 263 6.98 -12.16 -9.42
C TRP A 263 6.50 -13.27 -8.50
N ASN A 264 5.27 -13.14 -8.04
CA ASN A 264 4.54 -14.06 -7.19
C ASN A 264 5.28 -14.50 -5.90
N PRO A 265 5.74 -13.55 -5.07
CA PRO A 265 6.66 -13.85 -3.96
C PRO A 265 6.05 -14.65 -2.80
N LEU A 266 4.72 -14.75 -2.72
CA LEU A 266 4.04 -15.56 -1.70
C LEU A 266 3.73 -16.99 -2.19
N GLY A 267 4.21 -17.39 -3.37
CA GLY A 267 3.96 -18.71 -3.96
C GLY A 267 2.58 -18.85 -4.61
N CYS A 268 2.22 -20.06 -5.05
CA CYS A 268 0.95 -20.33 -5.75
C CYS A 268 -0.27 -19.88 -4.90
N PRO A 269 -1.38 -19.44 -5.52
CA PRO A 269 -2.59 -19.01 -4.81
C PRO A 269 -3.09 -20.05 -3.80
N TYR A 270 -3.90 -19.61 -2.86
CA TYR A 270 -4.62 -20.45 -1.89
C TYR A 270 -5.48 -21.50 -2.62
N GLU A 271 -4.90 -22.64 -3.00
CA GLU A 271 -5.63 -23.85 -3.33
C GLU A 271 -6.12 -24.44 -2.00
N SER A 272 -7.40 -24.24 -1.71
CA SER A 272 -8.06 -24.87 -0.57
C SER A 272 -7.79 -26.38 -0.59
N ASN A 273 -7.09 -26.90 0.41
CA ASN A 273 -6.99 -28.33 0.74
C ASN A 273 -7.21 -29.30 -0.45
N SER A 274 -6.21 -29.44 -1.31
CA SER A 274 -6.02 -30.68 -2.06
C SER A 274 -4.62 -31.21 -1.75
N THR A 275 -4.54 -32.50 -1.44
CA THR A 275 -3.30 -33.21 -1.11
C THR A 275 -2.39 -33.42 -2.32
N ASP A 276 -2.57 -32.66 -3.40
CA ASP A 276 -1.77 -32.78 -4.61
C ASP A 276 -0.78 -31.61 -4.68
N HIS A 277 0.43 -31.85 -4.19
CA HIS A 277 1.59 -31.06 -4.61
C HIS A 277 1.83 -31.30 -6.11
N PRO A 278 1.68 -30.31 -7.00
CA PRO A 278 2.13 -30.48 -8.37
C PRO A 278 3.66 -30.46 -8.34
N SER A 279 4.25 -31.61 -8.63
CA SER A 279 5.70 -31.86 -8.59
C SER A 279 6.46 -31.31 -9.81
N THR A 280 5.90 -30.34 -10.53
CA THR A 280 6.54 -29.74 -11.71
C THR A 280 6.10 -28.29 -11.88
N VAL A 281 7.05 -27.37 -11.74
CA VAL A 281 6.91 -25.96 -12.17
C VAL A 281 6.85 -25.96 -13.70
N ASP A 282 5.73 -25.50 -14.27
CA ASP A 282 5.66 -25.19 -15.69
C ASP A 282 6.50 -23.94 -15.97
N THR A 283 7.48 -24.07 -16.85
CA THR A 283 8.45 -23.03 -17.21
C THR A 283 8.19 -22.44 -18.60
N SER A 284 6.98 -22.64 -19.15
CA SER A 284 6.64 -22.06 -20.44
C SER A 284 6.54 -20.52 -20.38
N PRO A 285 7.12 -19.80 -21.35
CA PRO A 285 7.08 -18.34 -21.37
C PRO A 285 5.65 -17.86 -21.64
N LEU A 286 5.05 -17.17 -20.66
CA LEU A 286 3.75 -16.53 -20.82
C LEU A 286 3.85 -15.38 -21.83
N GLY A 287 2.92 -15.36 -22.78
CA GLY A 287 2.89 -14.45 -23.92
C GLY A 287 2.84 -12.97 -23.52
N LEU A 288 3.63 -12.15 -24.21
CA LEU A 288 3.61 -10.69 -24.14
C LEU A 288 2.19 -10.15 -24.38
N GLY A 289 1.66 -9.40 -23.41
CA GLY A 289 0.36 -8.74 -23.60
C GLY A 289 -0.19 -7.98 -22.40
N ALA A 290 0.64 -7.26 -21.64
CA ALA A 290 0.11 -6.27 -20.70
C ALA A 290 1.09 -5.09 -20.58
N VAL A 291 0.63 -3.90 -20.97
CA VAL A 291 1.33 -2.65 -20.66
C VAL A 291 1.03 -2.33 -19.21
N ILE A 292 2.05 -2.44 -18.36
CA ILE A 292 1.99 -2.07 -16.94
C ILE A 292 2.49 -0.62 -16.86
N GLY A 293 1.60 0.30 -16.52
CA GLY A 293 1.99 1.65 -16.12
C GLY A 293 2.46 1.61 -14.68
N CYS A 294 3.77 1.69 -14.45
CA CYS A 294 4.35 1.91 -13.12
C CYS A 294 4.95 3.32 -13.11
N ALA A 295 4.46 4.19 -12.23
CA ALA A 295 5.06 5.50 -12.04
C ALA A 295 6.27 5.34 -11.12
N VAL A 296 7.47 5.44 -11.70
CA VAL A 296 8.72 5.53 -10.94
C VAL A 296 9.00 6.99 -10.64
N LEU A 297 9.26 7.30 -9.37
CA LEU A 297 9.49 8.64 -8.87
C LEU A 297 10.89 9.13 -9.29
N VAL A 298 10.96 10.12 -10.18
CA VAL A 298 12.18 10.91 -10.41
C VAL A 298 11.82 12.40 -10.42
N THR A 299 12.08 13.05 -9.29
CA THR A 299 12.13 14.51 -9.06
C THR A 299 10.95 15.37 -9.55
N GLY A 300 10.14 15.85 -8.60
CA GLY A 300 9.53 17.20 -8.66
C GLY A 300 8.10 17.35 -9.19
N VAL A 301 7.52 16.34 -9.85
CA VAL A 301 6.09 16.34 -10.22
C VAL A 301 5.53 14.93 -10.02
N VAL A 302 4.50 14.80 -9.17
CA VAL A 302 3.78 13.53 -8.97
C VAL A 302 2.66 13.47 -10.01
N LEU A 303 2.84 12.66 -11.05
CA LEU A 303 1.76 12.28 -11.97
C LEU A 303 1.26 10.91 -11.53
N LEU A 304 0.12 10.87 -10.82
CA LEU A 304 -0.54 9.63 -10.44
C LEU A 304 -1.52 9.24 -11.55
N ALA A 305 -1.25 8.15 -12.26
CA ALA A 305 -2.16 7.61 -13.28
C ALA A 305 -2.93 6.43 -12.67
N VAL A 306 -4.27 6.53 -12.64
CA VAL A 306 -5.14 5.46 -12.13
C VAL A 306 -5.75 4.68 -13.28
N ARG A 307 -5.70 3.35 -13.17
CA ARG A 307 -6.33 2.40 -14.10
C ARG A 307 -7.78 2.16 -13.65
N ARG A 308 -8.75 2.34 -14.56
CA ARG A 308 -10.13 1.88 -14.36
C ARG A 308 -10.18 0.36 -14.20
N ARG A 309 -10.88 -0.15 -13.18
CA ARG A 309 -11.27 -1.56 -13.10
C ARG A 309 -12.32 -1.84 -14.19
N HIS A 310 -12.10 -2.87 -15.00
CA HIS A 310 -13.09 -3.46 -15.90
C HIS A 310 -13.39 -4.89 -15.45
#